data_AF-A0A256H9E9-F1
#
_entry.id   AF-A0A256H9E9-F1
#
_cell.length_a   1.000
_cell.length_b   1.000
_cell.length_c   1.000
_cell.angle_alpha   90.00
_cell.angle_beta   90.00
_cell.angle_gamma   90.00
#
_symmetry.space_group_name_H-M   'P 1'
#
loop_
_entity.id
_entity.type
_entity.pdbx_description
1 polymer ?
#
loop_
_entity_poly.entity_id
_entity_poly.type
_entity_poly.pdbx_seq_one_letter_code
_entity_poly.pdbx_strand_id
1 'polypeptide(L)'
;MNSALPRQPPVEHVPEDQVRLSVTGDESAAVWELLSSTTARAIVATIEEEPKPASEIATAVGTSLQNTCYHLDRLVDGDLIEPTQTWYSKKGREMTVYALRTRELVIRFCD
;
A
#
# COMPACT_ATOMS: atom_id res chain seq x y z
N MET A 1 -22.92 0.27 28.99
CA MET A 1 -21.74 -0.61 28.85
C MET A 1 -20.98 -0.13 27.62
N ASN A 2 -19.97 0.71 27.79
CA ASN A 2 -19.18 1.22 26.67
C ASN A 2 -18.01 0.25 26.48
N SER A 3 -18.20 -0.74 25.61
CA SER A 3 -17.07 -1.52 25.10
C SER A 3 -16.24 -0.58 24.24
N ALA A 4 -15.19 0.01 24.83
CA ALA A 4 -14.24 0.86 24.11
C ALA A 4 -13.34 -0.06 23.27
N LEU A 5 -13.84 -0.48 22.11
CA LEU A 5 -13.00 -1.16 21.13
C LEU A 5 -11.83 -0.22 20.75
N PRO A 6 -10.61 -0.74 20.64
CA PRO A 6 -9.46 0.07 20.22
C PRO A 6 -9.73 0.69 18.85
N ARG A 7 -9.43 1.98 18.71
CA ARG A 7 -9.66 2.73 17.46
C ARG A 7 -8.77 2.27 16.30
N GLN A 8 -7.63 1.68 16.65
CA GLN A 8 -6.62 1.11 15.76
C GLN A 8 -6.25 -0.27 16.34
N PRO A 9 -7.00 -1.33 16.02
CA PRO A 9 -6.59 -2.68 16.38
C PRO A 9 -5.24 -3.02 15.73
N PRO A 10 -4.45 -3.94 16.32
CA PRO A 10 -3.23 -4.44 15.70
C PRO A 10 -3.52 -5.01 14.30
N VAL A 11 -2.62 -4.74 13.36
CA VAL A 11 -2.72 -5.31 12.01
C VAL A 11 -2.07 -6.68 12.00
N GLU A 12 -2.90 -7.73 12.06
CA GLU A 12 -2.49 -9.11 11.84
C GLU A 12 -2.46 -9.37 10.33
N HIS A 13 -1.45 -8.84 9.64
CA HIS A 13 -1.21 -9.08 8.22
C HIS A 13 0.17 -9.68 7.99
N VAL A 14 0.21 -10.77 7.23
CA VAL A 14 1.47 -11.42 6.84
C VAL A 14 1.57 -11.33 5.32
N PRO A 15 2.48 -10.51 4.76
CA PRO A 15 2.68 -10.46 3.32
C PRO A 15 3.09 -11.84 2.78
N GLU A 16 2.71 -12.11 1.54
CA GLU A 16 3.23 -13.21 0.75
C GLU A 16 4.76 -13.11 0.63
N ASP A 17 5.46 -14.25 0.57
CA ASP A 17 6.92 -14.21 0.53
C ASP A 17 7.46 -13.67 -0.80
N GLN A 18 6.79 -13.99 -1.92
CA GLN A 18 7.26 -13.59 -3.25
C GLN A 18 6.10 -13.50 -4.25
N VAL A 19 6.01 -12.37 -4.96
CA VAL A 19 5.17 -12.19 -6.14
C VAL A 19 6.06 -12.16 -7.37
N ARG A 20 5.73 -12.99 -8.36
CA ARG A 20 6.45 -13.06 -9.65
C ARG A 20 5.60 -12.43 -10.75
N LEU A 21 6.03 -11.28 -11.25
CA LEU A 21 5.44 -10.65 -12.41
C LEU A 21 6.21 -11.10 -13.66
N SER A 22 5.50 -11.75 -14.59
CA SER A 22 6.04 -12.11 -15.89
C SER A 22 5.63 -11.04 -16.88
N VAL A 23 6.61 -10.32 -17.41
CA VAL A 23 6.38 -9.14 -18.23
C VAL A 23 6.50 -9.52 -19.70
N THR A 24 5.38 -9.41 -20.42
CA THR A 24 5.29 -9.59 -21.89
C THR A 24 4.70 -8.32 -22.52
N GLY A 25 5.41 -7.66 -23.43
CA GLY A 25 4.89 -6.52 -24.20
C GLY A 25 4.44 -5.30 -23.37
N ASP A 26 3.28 -4.72 -23.71
CA ASP A 26 2.76 -3.44 -23.19
C ASP A 26 2.41 -3.44 -21.68
N GLU A 27 2.09 -4.60 -21.09
CA GLU A 27 1.83 -4.76 -19.65
C GLU A 27 3.03 -4.34 -18.79
N SER A 28 4.23 -4.31 -19.38
CA SER A 28 5.46 -3.82 -18.76
C SER A 28 5.40 -2.36 -18.31
N ALA A 29 4.75 -1.49 -19.10
CA ALA A 29 4.88 -0.05 -18.97
C ALA A 29 4.29 0.46 -17.64
N ALA A 30 3.19 -0.12 -17.19
CA ALA A 30 2.51 0.28 -15.95
C ALA A 30 3.36 0.00 -14.70
N VAL A 31 3.99 -1.18 -14.64
CA VAL A 31 4.88 -1.56 -13.52
C VAL A 31 6.13 -0.66 -13.52
N TRP A 32 6.69 -0.37 -14.69
CA TRP A 32 7.83 0.55 -14.78
C TRP A 32 7.47 1.98 -14.35
N GLU A 33 6.32 2.49 -14.79
CA GLU A 33 5.84 3.81 -14.38
C GLU A 33 5.68 3.88 -12.84
N LEU A 34 5.05 2.86 -12.26
CA LEU A 34 4.85 2.72 -10.83
C LEU A 34 6.17 2.73 -10.06
N LEU A 35 7.13 1.88 -10.45
CA LEU A 35 8.42 1.77 -9.78
C LEU A 35 9.33 2.98 -10.03
N SER A 36 9.19 3.66 -11.18
CA SER A 36 9.94 4.88 -11.47
C SER A 36 9.52 6.04 -10.56
N SER A 37 8.28 6.04 -10.08
CA SER A 37 7.75 7.11 -9.22
C SER A 37 8.47 7.15 -7.87
N THR A 38 9.07 8.29 -7.55
CA THR A 38 9.67 8.54 -6.23
C THR A 38 8.62 8.48 -5.12
N THR A 39 7.42 9.01 -5.37
CA THR A 39 6.32 9.01 -4.40
C THR A 39 5.82 7.60 -4.12
N ALA A 40 5.63 6.77 -5.16
CA ALA A 40 5.20 5.38 -4.97
C ALA A 40 6.21 4.58 -4.15
N ARG A 41 7.51 4.73 -4.43
CA ARG A 41 8.59 4.09 -3.65
C ARG A 41 8.61 4.56 -2.19
N ALA A 42 8.40 5.85 -1.93
CA ALA A 42 8.32 6.37 -0.57
C ALA A 42 7.09 5.83 0.20
N ILE A 43 5.96 5.65 -0.49
CA ILE A 43 4.75 5.03 0.09
C ILE A 43 5.03 3.59 0.48
N VAL A 44 5.63 2.79 -0.42
CA VAL A 44 6.00 1.39 -0.13
C VAL A 44 6.91 1.31 1.08
N ALA A 45 7.97 2.13 1.14
CA ALA A 45 8.88 2.17 2.29
C ALA A 45 8.16 2.54 3.60
N THR A 46 7.20 3.47 3.54
CA THR A 46 6.39 3.86 4.71
C THR A 46 5.51 2.71 5.22
N ILE A 47 4.94 1.92 4.30
CA ILE A 47 4.07 0.78 4.63
C ILE A 47 4.88 -0.43 5.10
N GLU A 48 6.10 -0.60 4.59
CA GLU A 48 7.04 -1.65 5.01
C GLU A 48 7.40 -1.53 6.49
N GLU A 49 7.56 -0.31 7.01
CA GLU A 49 7.80 -0.07 8.44
C GLU A 49 6.62 -0.56 9.29
N GLU A 50 5.41 -0.14 8.93
CA GLU A 50 4.17 -0.61 9.54
C GLU A 50 2.94 -0.27 8.66
N PRO A 51 1.89 -1.10 8.68
CA PRO A 51 0.64 -0.81 7.98
C PRO A 51 -0.03 0.47 8.47
N LYS A 52 -0.48 1.33 7.55
CA LYS A 52 -1.04 2.66 7.88
C LYS A 52 -2.21 3.05 6.98
N PRO A 53 -3.08 3.95 7.45
CA PRO A 53 -4.12 4.52 6.60
C PRO A 53 -3.56 5.62 5.67
N ALA A 54 -4.26 5.84 4.55
CA ALA A 54 -3.84 6.77 3.50
C ALA A 54 -3.47 8.17 4.00
N SER A 55 -4.16 8.72 5.01
CA SER A 55 -3.85 10.04 5.56
C SER A 55 -2.55 10.08 6.37
N GLU A 56 -2.22 9.01 7.07
CA GLU A 56 -0.96 8.92 7.82
C GLU A 56 0.20 8.71 6.84
N ILE A 57 0.00 7.90 5.81
CA ILE A 57 0.95 7.74 4.69
C ILE A 57 1.21 9.09 4.01
N ALA A 58 0.15 9.84 3.69
CA ALA A 58 0.28 11.17 3.06
C ALA A 58 1.12 12.12 3.91
N THR A 59 0.93 12.09 5.23
CA THR A 59 1.67 12.90 6.19
C THR A 59 3.13 12.46 6.27
N ALA A 60 3.41 11.15 6.33
CA ALA A 60 4.76 10.60 6.42
C ALA A 60 5.58 10.87 5.15
N VAL A 61 4.97 10.72 3.97
CA VAL A 61 5.61 10.97 2.67
C VAL A 61 5.70 12.46 2.34
N GLY A 62 4.89 13.30 2.99
CA GLY A 62 4.88 14.76 2.76
C GLY A 62 4.17 15.16 1.46
N THR A 63 3.12 14.44 1.08
CA THR A 63 2.31 14.69 -0.13
C THR A 63 0.84 14.92 0.22
N SER A 64 0.04 15.39 -0.74
CA SER A 64 -1.40 15.51 -0.54
C SER A 64 -2.06 14.13 -0.37
N LEU A 65 -3.17 14.10 0.37
CA LEU A 65 -3.98 12.88 0.51
C LEU A 65 -4.47 12.37 -0.86
N GLN A 66 -4.89 13.27 -1.75
CA GLN A 66 -5.35 12.89 -3.09
C GLN A 66 -4.24 12.23 -3.91
N ASN A 67 -3.04 12.80 -3.92
CA ASN A 67 -1.90 12.21 -4.62
C ASN A 67 -1.46 10.87 -3.97
N THR A 68 -1.61 10.76 -2.65
CA THR A 68 -1.36 9.49 -1.95
C THR A 68 -2.35 8.43 -2.39
N CYS A 69 -3.66 8.72 -2.39
CA CYS A 69 -4.67 7.78 -2.86
C CYS A 69 -4.41 7.33 -4.30
N TYR A 70 -4.08 8.27 -5.19
CA TYR A 70 -3.70 7.94 -6.57
C TYR A 70 -2.56 6.91 -6.66
N HIS A 71 -1.50 7.10 -5.88
CA HIS A 71 -0.40 6.15 -5.86
C HIS A 71 -0.76 4.84 -5.16
N LEU A 72 -1.59 4.87 -4.11
CA LEU A 72 -2.06 3.66 -3.43
C LEU A 72 -2.88 2.80 -4.39
N ASP A 73 -3.81 3.38 -5.15
CA ASP A 73 -4.63 2.65 -6.13
C ASP A 73 -3.74 1.92 -7.15
N ARG A 74 -2.74 2.61 -7.70
CA ARG A 74 -1.79 2.00 -8.65
C ARG A 74 -0.90 0.93 -8.01
N LEU A 75 -0.52 1.09 -6.74
CA LEU A 75 0.27 0.10 -6.01
C LEU A 75 -0.56 -1.16 -5.68
N VAL A 76 -1.87 -1.00 -5.44
CA VAL A 76 -2.82 -2.11 -5.30
C VAL A 76 -3.01 -2.82 -6.62
N ASP A 77 -3.25 -2.08 -7.71
CA ASP A 77 -3.37 -2.65 -9.06
C ASP A 77 -2.11 -3.41 -9.51
N GLY A 78 -0.95 -2.99 -9.00
CA GLY A 78 0.34 -3.64 -9.23
C GLY A 78 0.69 -4.77 -8.24
N ASP A 79 -0.25 -5.20 -7.39
CA ASP A 79 -0.09 -6.27 -6.39
C ASP A 79 1.10 -6.06 -5.43
N LEU A 80 1.52 -4.81 -5.20
CA LEU A 80 2.60 -4.48 -4.28
C LEU A 80 2.10 -4.30 -2.85
N ILE A 81 0.91 -3.71 -2.71
CA ILE A 81 0.25 -3.44 -1.44
C ILE A 81 -1.20 -3.91 -1.51
N GLU A 82 -1.86 -3.99 -0.36
CA GLU A 82 -3.28 -4.29 -0.31
C GLU A 82 -3.98 -3.57 0.85
N PRO A 83 -5.28 -3.27 0.71
CA PRO A 83 -6.11 -2.86 1.84
C PRO A 83 -6.35 -4.06 2.78
N THR A 84 -6.02 -3.91 4.06
CA THR A 84 -6.09 -5.04 5.02
C THR A 84 -7.19 -4.88 6.07
N GLN A 85 -7.33 -3.67 6.62
CA GLN A 85 -8.22 -3.41 7.75
C GLN A 85 -8.89 -2.04 7.65
N THR A 86 -9.92 -1.84 8.46
CA THR A 86 -10.54 -0.53 8.67
C THR A 86 -10.25 -0.06 10.09
N TRP A 87 -9.58 1.09 10.19
CA TRP A 87 -9.42 1.83 11.43
C TRP A 87 -10.43 2.97 11.51
N TYR A 88 -10.57 3.58 12.70
CA TYR A 88 -11.44 4.73 12.90
C TYR A 88 -10.64 5.95 13.35
N SER A 89 -10.82 7.06 12.63
CA SER A 89 -10.24 8.36 13.02
C SER A 89 -10.74 8.82 14.39
N LYS A 90 -10.09 9.85 14.95
CA LYS A 90 -10.58 10.52 16.18
C LYS A 90 -12.03 11.01 16.07
N LYS A 91 -12.51 11.32 14.86
CA LYS A 91 -13.88 11.76 14.57
C LYS A 91 -14.83 10.61 14.20
N GLY A 92 -14.40 9.35 14.34
CA GLY A 92 -15.22 8.17 14.04
C GLY A 92 -15.39 7.87 12.55
N ARG A 93 -14.63 8.53 11.67
CA ARG A 93 -14.61 8.18 10.23
C ARG A 93 -13.78 6.93 10.01
N GLU A 94 -14.27 6.03 9.18
CA GLU A 94 -13.55 4.85 8.70
C GLU A 94 -12.32 5.25 7.88
N MET A 95 -11.25 4.49 8.05
CA MET A 95 -9.95 4.70 7.43
C MET A 95 -9.39 3.35 7.01
N THR A 96 -9.32 3.10 5.71
CA THR A 96 -8.69 1.89 5.17
C THR A 96 -7.19 1.92 5.47
N VAL A 97 -6.69 0.82 6.01
CA VAL A 97 -5.28 0.56 6.32
C VAL A 97 -4.67 -0.25 5.19
N TYR A 98 -3.48 0.16 4.75
CA TYR A 98 -2.72 -0.49 3.70
C TYR A 98 -1.50 -1.20 4.28
N ALA A 99 -1.22 -2.40 3.79
CA ALA A 99 -0.05 -3.18 4.15
C ALA A 99 0.66 -3.68 2.88
N LEU A 100 1.90 -4.15 3.01
CA LEU A 100 2.57 -4.85 1.93
C LEU A 100 1.79 -6.12 1.59
N ARG A 101 1.59 -6.36 0.29
CA ARG A 101 1.04 -7.63 -0.20
C ARG A 101 2.12 -8.71 -0.26
N THR A 102 3.34 -8.31 -0.61
CA THR A 102 4.49 -9.20 -0.78
C THR A 102 5.77 -8.63 -0.18
N ARG A 103 6.68 -9.50 0.27
CA ARG A 103 8.04 -9.13 0.73
C ARG A 103 9.04 -9.01 -0.42
N GLU A 104 8.83 -9.77 -1.49
CA GLU A 104 9.73 -9.80 -2.64
C GLU A 104 8.95 -9.61 -3.94
N LEU A 105 9.44 -8.73 -4.81
CA LEU A 105 8.95 -8.58 -6.18
C LEU A 105 10.00 -9.13 -7.14
N VAL A 106 9.64 -10.19 -7.87
CA VAL A 106 10.49 -10.76 -8.92
C VAL A 106 9.91 -10.42 -10.28
N ILE A 107 10.61 -9.57 -11.04
CA ILE A 107 10.26 -9.25 -12.42
C ILE A 107 11.04 -10.18 -13.36
N ARG A 108 10.33 -10.94 -14.17
CA ARG A 108 10.91 -11.77 -15.22
C ARG A 108 10.47 -11.26 -16.59
N PHE A 109 11.45 -10.98 -17.45
CA PHE A 109 11.20 -10.78 -18.87
C PHE A 109 11.16 -12.16 -19.54
N CYS A 110 10.07 -12.44 -20.25
CA CYS A 110 9.90 -13.65 -21.04
C CYS A 110 9.89 -13.24 -22.51
N ASP A 111 10.85 -13.74 -23.28
CA ASP A 111 10.89 -13.62 -24.75
C ASP A 111 9.82 -14.50 -25.42
#